data_AF-A0A7K4GWW6-F1
#
_entry.id   AF-A0A7K4GWW6-F1
#
_cell.length_a   1.000
_cell.length_b   1.000
_cell.length_c   1.000
_cell.angle_alpha   90.00
_cell.angle_beta   90.00
_cell.angle_gamma   90.00
#
_symmetry.space_group_name_H-M   'P 1'
#
loop_
_entity.id
_entity.type
_entity.pdbx_description
1 polymer ?
#
loop_
_entity_poly.entity_id
_entity_poly.type
_entity_poly.pdbx_seq_one_letter_code
_entity_poly.pdbx_strand_id
1 'polypeptide(L)'
;MEINGVEIENTYSEAFGAVFSRILVTAKNEKWANIAGQVTTGYGTSTIHCDAEAGIDIFVTPDKTPDNRPGVILMFFKNKKEEMSKVVMNRVGQCIFTCPTTACFDALDASLDPEKIFEI
;
A
#
# COMPACT_ATOMS: atom_id res chain seq x y z
N MET A 1 -8.53 -24.78 20.08
CA MET A 1 -9.28 -23.58 20.56
C MET A 1 -10.53 -23.49 19.71
N GLU A 2 -11.60 -22.84 20.17
CA GLU A 2 -12.78 -22.60 19.33
C GLU A 2 -13.19 -21.12 19.39
N ILE A 3 -13.57 -20.56 18.24
CA ILE A 3 -14.13 -19.21 18.12
C ILE A 3 -15.47 -19.33 17.40
N ASN A 4 -16.56 -18.90 18.06
CA ASN A 4 -17.93 -19.03 17.52
C ASN A 4 -18.29 -20.47 17.07
N GLY A 5 -17.77 -21.49 17.75
CA GLY A 5 -18.01 -22.90 17.41
C GLY A 5 -17.22 -23.41 16.20
N VAL A 6 -16.27 -22.63 15.68
CA VAL A 6 -15.31 -23.07 14.66
C VAL A 6 -14.01 -23.45 15.33
N GLU A 7 -13.52 -24.65 15.01
CA GLU A 7 -12.22 -25.14 15.49
C GLU A 7 -11.08 -24.26 14.94
N ILE A 8 -10.22 -23.81 15.85
CA ILE A 8 -8.93 -23.20 15.53
C ILE A 8 -7.86 -24.25 15.75
N GLU A 9 -7.28 -24.70 14.64
CA GLU A 9 -6.19 -25.67 14.62
C GLU A 9 -5.00 -25.15 15.43
N ASN A 10 -4.43 -26.00 16.27
CA ASN A 10 -3.24 -25.67 17.05
C ASN A 10 -1.97 -25.82 16.19
N THR A 11 -1.82 -24.90 15.26
CA THR A 11 -0.72 -24.83 14.29
C THR A 11 -0.19 -23.40 14.19
N TYR A 12 0.71 -23.14 13.25
CA TYR A 12 1.33 -21.82 13.05
C TYR A 12 1.34 -21.42 11.58
N SER A 13 1.51 -20.11 11.33
CA SER A 13 1.78 -19.56 10.01
C SER A 13 3.24 -19.12 9.92
N GLU A 14 3.99 -19.65 8.95
CA GLU A 14 5.37 -19.25 8.70
C GLU A 14 5.41 -18.10 7.69
N ALA A 15 6.00 -16.97 8.09
CA ALA A 15 6.16 -15.78 7.27
C ALA A 15 7.64 -15.55 6.92
N PHE A 16 7.88 -14.73 5.91
CA PHE A 16 9.22 -14.42 5.41
C PHE A 16 9.52 -12.93 5.54
N GLY A 17 10.80 -12.60 5.74
CA GLY A 17 11.27 -11.22 5.69
C GLY A 17 11.11 -10.63 4.29
N ALA A 18 10.58 -9.42 4.20
CA ALA A 18 10.43 -8.65 2.97
C ALA A 18 10.84 -7.19 3.20
N VAL A 19 11.21 -6.52 2.12
CA VAL A 19 11.30 -5.06 2.07
C VAL A 19 9.99 -4.49 1.55
N PHE A 20 9.59 -3.33 2.05
CA PHE A 20 8.40 -2.67 1.58
C PHE A 20 8.62 -1.17 1.34
N SER A 21 7.72 -0.57 0.57
CA SER A 21 7.58 0.88 0.45
C SER A 21 6.13 1.24 0.65
N ARG A 22 5.89 2.42 1.25
CA ARG A 22 4.57 2.91 1.60
C ARG A 22 4.43 4.35 1.13
N ILE A 23 3.40 4.63 0.35
CA ILE A 23 3.16 5.96 -0.22
C ILE A 23 1.73 6.40 0.05
N LEU A 24 1.52 7.71 0.20
CA LEU A 24 0.21 8.34 0.23
C LEU A 24 -0.09 8.96 -1.14
N VAL A 25 -1.21 8.60 -1.73
CA VAL A 25 -1.73 9.21 -2.95
C VAL A 25 -2.97 10.00 -2.62
N THR A 26 -2.95 11.32 -2.83
CA THR A 26 -4.13 12.18 -2.64
C THR A 26 -4.73 12.58 -3.98
N ALA A 27 -6.04 12.83 -4.02
CA ALA A 27 -6.76 13.18 -5.25
C ALA A 27 -7.89 14.18 -4.98
N LYS A 28 -8.50 14.74 -6.02
CA LYS A 28 -9.58 15.74 -5.86
C LYS A 28 -10.78 15.22 -5.04
N ASN A 29 -11.06 13.92 -5.10
CA ASN A 29 -12.12 13.27 -4.33
C ASN A 29 -11.81 11.77 -4.11
N GLU A 30 -12.58 11.12 -3.25
CA GLU A 30 -12.43 9.69 -2.90
C GLU A 30 -12.51 8.77 -4.13
N LYS A 31 -13.35 9.12 -5.12
CA LYS A 31 -13.44 8.35 -6.37
C LYS A 31 -12.09 8.30 -7.08
N TRP A 32 -11.41 9.42 -7.24
CA TRP A 32 -10.11 9.47 -7.90
C TRP A 32 -9.01 8.83 -7.06
N ALA A 33 -9.04 8.98 -5.73
CA ALA A 33 -8.12 8.30 -4.84
C ALA A 33 -8.25 6.78 -4.95
N ASN A 34 -9.50 6.25 -4.95
CA ASN A 34 -9.75 4.82 -5.14
C ASN A 34 -9.29 4.32 -6.52
N ILE A 35 -9.60 5.06 -7.60
CA ILE A 35 -9.11 4.70 -8.95
C ILE A 35 -7.58 4.61 -8.95
N ALA A 36 -6.90 5.63 -8.43
CA ALA A 36 -5.44 5.67 -8.35
C ALA A 36 -4.89 4.48 -7.54
N GLY A 37 -5.51 4.14 -6.41
CA GLY A 37 -5.13 2.99 -5.60
C GLY A 37 -5.26 1.69 -6.39
N GLN A 38 -6.43 1.41 -6.96
CA GLN A 38 -6.71 0.18 -7.70
C GLN A 38 -5.76 -0.03 -8.89
N VAL A 39 -5.55 1.00 -9.72
CA VAL A 39 -4.68 0.86 -10.90
C VAL A 39 -3.21 0.73 -10.50
N THR A 40 -2.78 1.45 -9.46
CA THR A 40 -1.39 1.43 -8.99
C THR A 40 -1.03 0.13 -8.29
N THR A 41 -1.98 -0.56 -7.65
CA THR A 41 -1.74 -1.84 -6.96
C THR A 41 -2.15 -3.07 -7.80
N GLY A 42 -2.71 -2.87 -9.00
CA GLY A 42 -3.00 -3.94 -9.96
C GLY A 42 -1.73 -4.70 -10.40
N TYR A 43 -1.89 -5.90 -10.95
CA TYR A 43 -0.77 -6.79 -11.32
C TYR A 43 0.25 -6.94 -10.16
N GLY A 44 -0.26 -7.13 -8.95
CA GLY A 44 0.54 -7.08 -7.72
C GLY A 44 0.23 -8.20 -6.73
N THR A 45 -0.15 -9.38 -7.21
CA THR A 45 -0.65 -10.46 -6.34
C THR A 45 0.43 -11.30 -5.70
N SER A 46 1.48 -11.65 -6.44
CA SER A 46 2.57 -12.47 -5.93
C SER A 46 3.86 -12.22 -6.67
N THR A 47 4.96 -12.06 -5.93
CA THR A 47 6.31 -11.89 -6.48
C THR A 47 6.83 -13.11 -7.26
N ILE A 48 6.09 -14.23 -7.29
CA ILE A 48 6.40 -15.39 -8.16
C ILE A 48 6.36 -14.98 -9.64
N HIS A 49 5.38 -14.16 -10.06
CA HIS A 49 5.25 -13.72 -11.46
C HIS A 49 4.81 -12.26 -11.64
N CYS A 50 4.38 -11.57 -10.60
CA CYS A 50 4.17 -10.12 -10.65
C CYS A 50 5.49 -9.37 -10.40
N ASP A 51 5.56 -8.13 -10.86
CA ASP A 51 6.73 -7.29 -10.63
C ASP A 51 6.87 -6.86 -9.16
N ALA A 52 5.81 -6.95 -8.35
CA ALA A 52 5.79 -6.77 -6.89
C ALA A 52 4.54 -7.44 -6.28
N GLU A 53 4.50 -7.54 -4.95
CA GLU A 53 3.24 -7.64 -4.21
C GLU A 53 2.78 -6.24 -3.84
N ALA A 54 1.52 -5.89 -4.07
CA ALA A 54 1.02 -4.53 -3.89
C ALA A 54 -0.43 -4.52 -3.41
N GLY A 55 -0.75 -3.57 -2.54
CA GLY A 55 -2.08 -3.47 -1.96
C GLY A 55 -2.44 -2.08 -1.47
N ILE A 56 -3.75 -1.82 -1.41
CA ILE A 56 -4.30 -0.67 -0.69
C ILE A 56 -4.21 -0.99 0.80
N ASP A 57 -3.57 -0.09 1.54
CA ASP A 57 -3.46 -0.17 3.00
C ASP A 57 -4.71 0.44 3.66
N ILE A 58 -4.93 1.75 3.45
CA ILE A 58 -6.02 2.48 4.09
C ILE A 58 -6.42 3.73 3.30
N PHE A 59 -7.71 4.08 3.35
CA PHE A 59 -8.22 5.37 2.87
C PHE A 59 -8.06 6.45 3.95
N VAL A 60 -7.63 7.64 3.53
CA VAL A 60 -7.24 8.73 4.44
C VAL A 60 -8.15 9.94 4.21
N THR A 61 -8.69 10.46 5.32
CA THR A 61 -9.51 11.67 5.31
C THR A 61 -8.67 12.92 5.04
N PRO A 62 -9.23 13.97 4.41
CA PRO A 62 -8.47 15.16 4.00
C PRO A 62 -7.66 15.81 5.13
N ASP A 63 -8.20 15.87 6.35
CA ASP A 63 -7.59 16.47 7.53
C ASP A 63 -6.28 15.81 7.99
N LYS A 64 -6.00 14.59 7.50
CA LYS A 64 -4.78 13.83 7.80
C LYS A 64 -3.77 13.84 6.67
N THR A 65 -4.01 14.61 5.61
CA THR A 65 -3.14 14.65 4.42
C THR A 65 -2.38 15.97 4.32
N PRO A 66 -1.17 15.98 3.72
CA PRO A 66 -0.36 17.20 3.61
C PRO A 66 -1.01 18.33 2.80
N ASP A 67 -1.92 17.99 1.89
CA ASP A 67 -2.54 18.93 0.96
C ASP A 67 -4.06 19.09 1.15
N ASN A 68 -4.62 18.59 2.27
CA ASN A 68 -6.03 18.68 2.62
C ASN A 68 -6.98 18.07 1.57
N ARG A 69 -6.59 16.94 0.98
CA ARG A 69 -7.38 16.22 -0.02
C ARG A 69 -7.57 14.77 0.38
N PRO A 70 -8.67 14.10 0.00
CA PRO A 70 -8.84 12.69 0.32
C PRO A 70 -7.72 11.87 -0.32
N GLY A 71 -7.24 10.86 0.41
CA GLY A 71 -6.11 10.06 -0.01
C GLY A 71 -6.30 8.57 0.19
N VAL A 72 -5.34 7.81 -0.33
CA VAL A 72 -5.21 6.38 -0.16
C VAL A 72 -3.74 6.04 0.05
N ILE A 73 -3.46 5.19 1.04
CA ILE A 73 -2.12 4.69 1.27
C ILE A 73 -1.96 3.36 0.55
N LEU A 74 -0.84 3.22 -0.14
CA LEU A 74 -0.49 2.04 -0.92
C LEU A 74 0.81 1.45 -0.40
N MET A 75 0.88 0.12 -0.36
CA MET A 75 2.07 -0.63 0.02
C MET A 75 2.54 -1.49 -1.14
N PHE A 76 3.86 -1.62 -1.26
CA PHE A 76 4.53 -2.49 -2.23
C PHE A 76 5.57 -3.34 -1.49
N PHE A 77 5.66 -4.62 -1.81
CA PHE A 77 6.53 -5.60 -1.16
C PHE A 77 7.43 -6.30 -2.17
N LYS A 78 8.67 -6.55 -1.74
CA LYS A 78 9.72 -7.26 -2.48
C LYS A 78 10.64 -8.02 -1.54
N ASN A 79 11.38 -8.98 -2.09
CA ASN A 79 12.42 -9.70 -1.35
C ASN A 79 13.76 -8.94 -1.31
N LYS A 80 14.00 -8.03 -2.27
CA LYS A 80 15.29 -7.32 -2.44
C LYS A 80 15.09 -5.81 -2.50
N LYS A 81 15.87 -5.06 -1.71
CA LYS A 81 15.81 -3.60 -1.60
C LYS A 81 16.11 -2.91 -2.93
N GLU A 82 17.06 -3.46 -3.69
CA GLU A 82 17.53 -2.88 -4.95
C GLU A 82 16.46 -2.91 -6.04
N GLU A 83 15.48 -3.82 -5.95
CA GLU A 83 14.37 -3.94 -6.89
C GLU A 83 13.21 -2.98 -6.57
N MET A 84 13.09 -2.54 -5.32
CA MET A 84 11.95 -1.76 -4.85
C MET A 84 11.88 -0.39 -5.52
N SER A 85 13.02 0.29 -5.68
CA SER A 85 13.08 1.61 -6.32
C SER A 85 12.49 1.57 -7.74
N LYS A 86 12.77 0.52 -8.51
CA LYS A 86 12.22 0.33 -9.86
C LYS A 86 10.71 0.11 -9.84
N VAL A 87 10.20 -0.69 -8.90
CA VAL A 87 8.76 -0.94 -8.73
C VAL A 87 8.03 0.38 -8.45
N VAL A 88 8.47 1.12 -7.44
CA VAL A 88 7.84 2.39 -7.04
C VAL A 88 7.92 3.40 -8.17
N MET A 89 9.09 3.58 -8.80
CA MET A 89 9.24 4.53 -9.92
C MET A 89 8.32 4.20 -11.10
N ASN A 90 8.22 2.93 -11.49
CA ASN A 90 7.37 2.53 -12.60
C ASN A 90 5.88 2.73 -12.27
N ARG A 91 5.45 2.30 -11.08
CA ARG A 91 4.04 2.40 -10.67
C ARG A 91 3.63 3.85 -10.43
N VAL A 92 4.46 4.66 -9.78
CA VAL A 92 4.20 6.10 -9.64
C VAL A 92 4.18 6.78 -11.01
N GLY A 93 5.16 6.51 -11.88
CA GLY A 93 5.27 7.16 -13.19
C GLY A 93 4.18 6.78 -14.19
N GLN A 94 3.66 5.54 -14.13
CA GLN A 94 2.71 5.02 -15.12
C GLN A 94 1.27 4.91 -14.62
N CYS A 95 1.05 4.92 -13.30
CA CYS A 95 -0.27 4.76 -12.71
C CYS A 95 -0.71 5.97 -11.88
N ILE A 96 0.21 6.62 -11.15
CA ILE A 96 -0.13 7.81 -10.35
C ILE A 96 -0.01 9.07 -11.21
N PHE A 97 1.16 9.35 -11.78
CA PHE A 97 1.38 10.56 -12.59
C PHE A 97 0.38 10.73 -13.74
N THR A 98 -0.11 9.61 -14.29
CA THR A 98 -1.10 9.57 -15.38
C THR A 98 -2.56 9.60 -14.88
N CYS A 99 -2.80 9.35 -13.59
CA CYS A 99 -4.13 9.38 -13.00
C CYS A 99 -4.56 10.83 -12.71
N PRO A 100 -5.79 11.23 -13.10
CA PRO A 100 -6.24 12.60 -12.91
C PRO A 100 -6.15 13.07 -11.46
N THR A 101 -5.65 14.29 -11.30
CA THR A 101 -5.63 15.07 -10.05
C THR A 101 -4.68 14.55 -8.97
N THR A 102 -3.94 13.47 -9.17
CA THR A 102 -3.20 12.85 -8.06
C THR A 102 -1.95 13.65 -7.64
N ALA A 103 -1.64 13.63 -6.35
CA ALA A 103 -0.30 13.90 -5.84
C ALA A 103 0.21 12.68 -5.05
N CYS A 104 1.53 12.53 -4.95
CA CYS A 104 2.17 11.40 -4.27
C CYS A 104 3.10 11.92 -3.18
N PHE A 105 2.99 11.36 -1.98
CA PHE A 105 3.77 11.71 -0.81
C PHE A 105 4.36 10.43 -0.19
N ASP A 106 5.44 10.60 0.57
CA ASP A 106 5.94 9.53 1.43
C ASP A 106 4.93 9.26 2.57
N ALA A 107 4.83 8.00 2.96
CA ALA A 107 4.02 7.54 4.07
C ALA A 107 4.72 6.47 4.91
N LEU A 108 6.06 6.37 4.86
CA LEU A 108 6.81 5.41 5.68
C LEU A 108 6.89 5.85 7.15
N ASP A 109 7.31 7.09 7.40
CA ASP A 109 7.62 7.61 8.74
C ASP A 109 6.39 7.89 9.63
N ALA A 110 5.18 7.91 9.04
CA ALA A 110 3.93 8.19 9.76
C ALA A 110 2.90 7.10 9.46
N SER A 111 2.82 6.10 10.33
CA SER A 111 1.68 5.20 10.29
C SER A 111 0.43 5.91 10.79
N LEU A 112 -0.53 6.09 9.88
CA LEU A 112 -1.86 6.62 10.19
C LEU A 112 -2.79 5.53 10.76
N ASP A 113 -2.29 4.29 10.90
CA ASP A 113 -2.93 3.17 11.57
C ASP A 113 -2.18 2.88 12.90
N PRO A 114 -2.83 3.07 14.06
CA PRO A 114 -2.18 2.90 15.37
C PRO A 114 -1.69 1.48 15.64
N GLU A 115 -2.18 0.47 14.90
CA GLU A 115 -1.70 -0.92 15.02
C GLU A 115 -0.48 -1.21 14.13
N LYS A 116 -0.16 -0.33 13.17
CA LYS A 116 0.94 -0.52 12.21
C LYS A 116 2.10 0.43 12.49
N ILE A 117 2.64 0.43 13.71
CA ILE A 117 3.88 1.18 14.00
C ILE A 117 5.04 0.42 13.35
N PHE A 118 5.63 1.00 12.31
CA PHE A 118 6.82 0.45 11.68
C PHE A 118 8.05 0.91 12.48
N GLU A 119 8.79 -0.03 13.05
CA GLU A 119 10.15 0.25 13.52
C GLU A 119 11.03 0.42 12.28
N ILE A 120 11.40 1.67 11.96
CA ILE A 120 12.27 2.03 10.83
C ILE A 120 13.73 1.95 11.26
#